data_AF-A0A0S0ZGY0-F1
#
_entry.id   AF-A0A0S0ZGY0-F1
#
_cell.length_a   1.000
_cell.length_b   1.000
_cell.length_c   1.000
_cell.angle_alpha   90.00
_cell.angle_beta   90.00
_cell.angle_gamma   90.00
#
_symmetry.space_group_name_H-M   'P 1'
#
loop_
_entity.id
_entity.type
_entity.pdbx_description
1 polymer ?
#
loop_
_entity_poly.entity_id
_entity_poly.type
_entity_poly.pdbx_seq_one_letter_code
_entity_poly.pdbx_strand_id
1 'polypeptide(L)' 'AVISILLSYPVIPFGYRLVLADLSIGLFLWIAISSIAPVGLLMSGYGSNNKYSFLGGLRAAAQSISYEL' A
#
# COMPACT_ATOMS: atom_id res chain seq x y z
N ALA A 1 4.53 0.33 3.82
CA ALA A 1 4.51 -0.44 2.55
C ALA A 1 4.43 -1.95 2.80
N VAL A 2 5.44 -2.59 3.40
CA VAL A 2 5.50 -4.07 3.54
C VAL A 2 4.30 -4.67 4.28
N ILE A 3 3.86 -4.06 5.38
CA ILE A 3 2.71 -4.55 6.16
C ILE A 3 1.40 -4.48 5.36
N SER A 4 1.20 -3.41 4.58
CA SER A 4 0.01 -3.25 3.72
C SER A 4 -0.04 -4.34 2.63
N ILE A 5 1.11 -4.69 2.04
CA ILE A 5 1.21 -5.76 1.05
C ILE A 5 0.91 -7.14 1.67
N LEU A 6 1.47 -7.42 2.85
CA LEU A 6 1.22 -8.68 3.56
C LEU A 6 -0.27 -8.84 3.94
N LEU A 7 -0.92 -7.75 4.34
CA LEU A 7 -2.35 -7.73 4.68
C LEU A 7 -3.28 -7.87 3.47
N SER A 8 -2.80 -7.58 2.25
CA SER A 8 -3.56 -7.77 1.01
C SER A 8 -3.58 -9.23 0.53
N TYR A 9 -2.62 -10.05 0.95
CA TYR A 9 -2.45 -11.44 0.47
C TYR A 9 -3.65 -12.37 0.74
N PRO A 10 -4.36 -12.27 1.89
CA PRO A 10 -5.49 -13.15 2.20
C PRO A 10 -6.71 -13.00 1.28
N VAL A 11 -6.84 -11.86 0.60
CA VAL A 11 -7.95 -11.55 -0.32
C VAL A 11 -7.79 -12.26 -1.67
N ILE A 12 -6.57 -12.69 -2.02
CA ILE A 12 -6.27 -13.24 -3.34
C ILE A 12 -6.70 -14.73 -3.40
N PRO A 13 -7.56 -15.12 -4.35
CA PRO A 13 -7.91 -16.53 -4.56
C PRO A 13 -6.76 -17.26 -5.28
N PHE A 14 -6.26 -18.34 -4.68
CA PHE A 14 -5.19 -19.18 -5.27
C PHE A 14 -5.73 -20.41 -6.03
N GLY A 15 -7.04 -20.66 -5.98
CA GLY A 15 -7.70 -21.79 -6.65
C GLY A 15 -9.17 -21.94 -6.25
N TYR A 16 -9.86 -22.97 -6.76
CA TYR A 16 -11.27 -23.24 -6.41
C TYR A 16 -11.39 -23.54 -4.90
N ARG A 17 -12.04 -22.63 -4.15
CA ARG A 17 -12.18 -22.63 -2.68
C ARG A 17 -10.86 -22.48 -1.88
N LEU A 18 -9.75 -22.13 -2.54
CA LEU A 18 -8.49 -21.76 -1.88
C LEU A 18 -8.43 -20.24 -1.71
N VAL A 19 -9.22 -19.74 -0.77
CA VAL A 19 -9.24 -18.35 -0.33
C VAL A 19 -9.00 -18.34 1.17
N LEU A 20 -8.04 -17.53 1.64
CA LEU A 20 -7.70 -17.43 3.07
C LEU A 20 -8.82 -16.72 3.86
N ALA A 21 -9.50 -15.74 3.25
CA ALA A 21 -10.64 -15.07 3.83
C ALA A 21 -11.69 -14.75 2.75
N ASP A 22 -12.81 -15.45 2.76
CA ASP A 22 -13.92 -15.23 1.82
C ASP A 22 -14.72 -13.99 2.26
N LEU A 23 -14.21 -12.82 1.87
CA LEU A 23 -14.87 -11.54 2.09
C LEU A 23 -15.62 -11.13 0.83
N SER A 24 -16.93 -10.92 0.94
CA SER A 24 -17.74 -10.32 -0.13
C SER A 24 -17.28 -8.91 -0.53
N ILE A 25 -16.46 -8.26 0.32
CA ILE A 25 -15.93 -6.90 0.15
C ILE A 25 -14.39 -6.94 -0.10
N GLY A 26 -13.85 -8.09 -0.53
CA GLY A 26 -12.40 -8.29 -0.69
C GLY A 26 -11.71 -7.22 -1.56
N LEU A 27 -12.29 -6.88 -2.72
CA LEU A 27 -11.72 -5.89 -3.63
C LEU A 27 -11.63 -4.49 -2.99
N PHE A 28 -12.67 -4.08 -2.26
CA PHE A 28 -12.68 -2.79 -1.58
C PHE A 28 -11.67 -2.76 -0.43
N LEU A 29 -11.52 -3.87 0.30
CA LEU A 29 -10.49 -4.00 1.34
C LEU A 29 -9.09 -3.87 0.74
N TRP A 30 -8.85 -4.45 -0.43
CA TRP A 30 -7.55 -4.35 -1.11
C TRP A 30 -7.18 -2.90 -1.45
N ILE A 31 -8.10 -2.15 -2.06
CA ILE A 31 -7.90 -0.73 -2.39
C ILE A 31 -7.69 0.10 -1.11
N ALA A 32 -8.49 -0.15 -0.06
CA ALA A 32 -8.37 0.55 1.21
C ALA A 32 -7.01 0.33 1.88
N ILE A 33 -6.48 -0.90 1.84
CA ILE A 33 -5.18 -1.25 2.42
C ILE A 33 -4.02 -0.67 1.59
N SER A 34 -4.15 -0.60 0.26
CA SER A 34 -3.13 -0.02 -0.62
C SER A 34 -2.91 1.47 -0.31
N SER A 35 -4.00 2.22 -0.09
CA SER A 35 -3.98 3.67 0.18
C SER A 35 -3.17 4.10 1.42
N ILE A 36 -2.78 3.16 2.28
CA ILE A 36 -1.91 3.41 3.45
C ILE A 36 -0.42 3.48 3.04
N ALA A 37 -0.04 2.89 1.91
CA ALA A 37 1.35 2.83 1.45
C ALA A 37 2.02 4.21 1.21
N PRO A 38 1.35 5.20 0.58
CA PRO A 38 1.90 6.55 0.39
C PRO A 38 2.25 7.27 1.70
N VAL A 39 1.48 7.05 2.76
CA VAL A 39 1.73 7.64 4.09
C VAL A 39 3.08 7.16 4.65
N GLY A 40 3.37 5.87 4.48
CA GLY A 40 4.67 5.31 4.88
C GLY A 40 5.85 5.90 4.09
N LEU A 41 5.66 6.20 2.81
CA LEU A 41 6.68 6.85 1.98
C LEU A 41 6.99 8.27 2.46
N LEU A 42 5.95 9.06 2.76
CA LEU A 42 6.11 10.40 3.31
C LEU A 42 6.82 10.39 4.66
N MET A 43 6.42 9.48 5.55
CA MET A 43 7.02 9.37 6.88
C MET A 43 8.48 8.91 6.82
N SER A 44 8.83 8.03 5.87
CA SER A 44 10.22 7.63 5.62
C SER A 44 11.08 8.78 5.08
N GLY A 45 10.52 9.62 4.20
CA GLY A 45 11.20 10.80 3.68
C GLY A 45 11.43 11.87 4.74
N TYR A 46 10.45 12.09 5.62
CA TYR A 46 10.53 13.05 6.73
C TYR A 46 11.48 12.58 7.84
N GLY A 47 11.41 11.30 8.24
CA GLY A 47 12.23 10.74 9.31
C GLY A 47 13.73 10.68 9.02
N SER A 48 14.13 10.72 7.74
CA SER A 48 15.53 10.73 7.34
C SER A 48 16.26 12.05 7.61
N ASN A 49 15.56 13.12 8.01
CA ASN A 49 16.13 14.45 8.32
C ASN A 49 17.13 14.98 7.27
N ASN A 50 16.87 14.70 5.98
CA ASN A 50 17.70 15.14 4.86
C ASN A 50 16.81 15.75 3.78
N LYS A 51 17.20 16.94 3.28
CA LYS A 51 16.48 17.68 2.23
C LYS A 51 16.21 16.82 1.00
N TYR A 52 17.20 16.05 0.55
CA TYR A 52 17.08 15.22 -0.65
C TYR A 52 16.17 14.00 -0.44
N SER A 53 16.23 13.40 0.76
CA SER A 53 15.39 12.25 1.09
C SER A 53 13.91 12.66 1.26
N PHE A 54 13.65 13.86 1.79
CA PHE A 54 12.31 14.40 1.89
C PHE A 54 11.67 14.66 0.52
N LEU A 55 12.42 15.31 -0.39
CA LEU A 55 11.97 15.53 -1.78
C LEU A 55 11.78 14.21 -2.55
N GLY A 56 12.68 13.24 -2.34
CA GLY A 56 12.56 11.89 -2.90
C GLY A 56 11.32 11.15 -2.40
N GLY A 57 11.02 11.23 -1.10
CA GLY A 57 9.83 10.65 -0.49
C GLY A 57 8.53 11.29 -0.99
N LEU A 58 8.51 12.61 -1.17
CA LEU A 58 7.38 13.35 -1.77
C LEU A 58 7.10 12.90 -3.20
N ARG A 59 8.16 12.76 -4.03
CA ARG A 59 8.01 12.29 -5.41
C ARG A 59 7.48 10.85 -5.47
N ALA A 60 7.99 9.96 -4.61
CA ALA A 60 7.54 8.58 -4.55
C ALA A 60 6.07 8.48 -4.10
N ALA A 61 5.68 9.29 -3.10
CA ALA A 61 4.29 9.35 -2.64
C ALA A 61 3.34 9.88 -3.71
N ALA A 62 3.72 10.96 -4.42
CA ALA A 62 2.95 11.49 -5.53
C ALA A 62 2.77 10.44 -6.64
N GLN A 63 3.84 9.71 -6.98
CA GLN A 63 3.79 8.63 -7.96
C GLN A 63 2.82 7.53 -7.53
N SER A 64 2.90 7.05 -6.28
CA SER A 64 1.99 5.99 -5.80
C SER A 64 0.52 6.43 -5.85
N ILE A 65 0.22 7.67 -5.47
CA ILE A 65 -1.15 8.19 -5.51
C ILE A 65 -1.65 8.30 -6.96
N SER A 66 -0.80 8.72 -7.89
CA SER A 66 -1.17 8.84 -9.31
C SER A 66 -1.44 7.52 -10.02
N TYR A 67 -0.88 6.40 -9.54
CA TYR A 67 -1.14 5.07 -10.11
C TYR A 67 -2.17 4.26 -9.32
N GLU A 68 -2.62 4.74 -8.17
CA GLU A 68 -3.70 4.13 -7.40
C GLU A 68 -5.10 4.60 -7.84
N LEU A 69 -5.19 5.74 -8.53
CA LEU A 69 -6.42 6.26 -9.14
C LEU A 69 -6.61 5.72 -10.56
#